data_AF-A0A661NZS3-F1
#
_entry.id   AF-A0A661NZS3-F1
#
_cell.length_a   1.000
_cell.length_b   1.000
_cell.length_c   1.000
_cell.angle_alpha   90.00
_cell.angle_beta   90.00
_cell.angle_gamma   90.00
#
_symmetry.space_group_name_H-M   'P 1'
#
loop_
_entity.id
_entity.type
_entity.pdbx_description
1 polymer ?
#
loop_
_entity_poly.entity_id
_entity_poly.type
_entity_poly.pdbx_seq_one_letter_code
_entity_poly.pdbx_strand_id
1 'polypeptide(L)'
;MSVALHSSKALLAVVLAAFLTGCPEKPTGTESAAASSAPATTAAPAPPPSKPAPKAEPLKPRDDCPEGSAGPGTFKQPCDAKGDARIMDVKWTKKISDAGPTFSVQSKAKKVILFGAIVVYFYDKDGKQLELKVGDKTQKKQRCTGRIFAGVMKPNEKATLTFSCVKKSHVPEGTETIEGEMQMVGFADASGKKTDYYWRNDDIAPEDRPKGGVKAAAK
;
A
#
# COMPACT_ATOMS: atom_id res chain seq x y z
N MET A 1 52.74 23.89 -1.10
CA MET A 1 52.81 23.83 -2.57
C MET A 1 51.40 23.67 -3.09
N SER A 2 50.88 24.74 -3.70
CA SER A 2 49.57 24.86 -4.34
C SER A 2 49.49 24.03 -5.63
N VAL A 3 48.30 23.51 -5.98
CA VAL A 3 47.68 23.69 -7.32
C VAL A 3 46.15 23.74 -7.17
N ALA A 4 45.53 24.57 -7.99
CA ALA A 4 44.20 25.17 -7.87
C ALA A 4 43.08 24.47 -8.65
N LEU A 5 41.87 24.94 -8.33
CA LEU A 5 40.57 24.89 -9.03
C LEU A 5 40.58 24.52 -10.52
N HIS A 6 39.53 23.80 -10.95
CA HIS A 6 38.79 24.18 -12.16
C HIS A 6 37.27 24.11 -11.93
N SER A 7 36.65 25.25 -12.20
CA SER A 7 35.23 25.53 -12.28
C SER A 7 34.72 25.14 -13.66
N SER A 8 33.50 24.62 -13.78
CA SER A 8 32.80 24.54 -15.06
C SER A 8 31.31 24.72 -14.86
N LYS A 9 30.88 25.98 -15.05
CA LYS A 9 29.52 26.36 -15.38
C LYS A 9 29.19 25.83 -16.78
N ALA A 10 28.04 25.18 -16.92
CA ALA A 10 27.36 25.09 -18.21
C ALA A 10 25.88 25.40 -17.99
N LEU A 11 25.49 26.60 -18.43
CA LEU A 11 24.12 26.96 -18.76
C LEU A 11 23.62 26.01 -19.85
N LEU A 12 22.36 25.57 -19.75
CA LEU A 12 21.51 25.43 -20.94
C LEU A 12 20.06 25.77 -20.56
N ALA A 13 19.45 26.58 -21.41
CA ALA A 13 18.15 27.20 -21.24
C ALA A 13 17.09 26.50 -22.11
N VAL A 14 15.85 27.01 -21.96
CA VAL A 14 14.66 26.89 -22.84
C VAL A 14 13.95 25.50 -22.72
N VAL A 15 12.62 25.33 -22.66
CA VAL A 15 11.50 25.94 -23.40
C VAL A 15 10.13 25.55 -22.75
N LEU A 16 9.14 26.45 -22.84
CA LEU A 16 7.65 26.29 -22.86
C LEU A 16 6.86 25.68 -21.68
N ALA A 17 5.88 26.44 -21.16
CA ALA A 17 4.50 26.38 -21.68
C ALA A 17 3.55 27.31 -20.89
N ALA A 18 3.09 28.39 -21.52
CA ALA A 18 1.94 29.16 -21.07
C ALA A 18 0.83 28.98 -22.11
N PHE A 19 -0.22 28.26 -21.76
CA PHE A 19 -1.52 28.34 -22.43
C PHE A 19 -2.60 28.33 -21.36
N LEU A 20 -3.09 29.54 -21.07
CA LEU A 20 -4.33 29.82 -20.38
C LEU A 20 -5.44 29.87 -21.44
N THR A 21 -6.28 28.84 -21.48
CA THR A 21 -7.63 28.86 -22.07
C THR A 21 -8.49 28.05 -21.10
N GLY A 22 -9.43 28.63 -20.35
CA GLY A 22 -10.59 29.33 -20.87
C GLY A 22 -11.70 28.31 -21.10
N CYS A 23 -12.31 27.78 -20.03
CA CYS A 23 -13.56 27.02 -20.11
C CYS A 23 -14.67 27.84 -19.44
N PRO A 24 -15.66 28.33 -20.22
CA PRO A 24 -16.73 29.18 -19.72
C PRO A 24 -17.74 28.42 -18.85
N GLU A 25 -18.31 29.20 -17.93
CA GLU A 25 -19.47 28.94 -17.09
C GLU A 25 -20.58 28.16 -17.79
N LYS A 26 -21.20 27.24 -17.03
CA LYS A 26 -22.48 26.63 -17.37
C LYS A 26 -23.55 27.22 -16.45
N PRO A 27 -24.64 27.78 -17.00
CA PRO A 27 -25.59 28.56 -16.22
C PRO A 27 -26.47 27.71 -15.31
N THR A 28 -26.74 28.31 -14.16
CA THR A 28 -27.84 28.06 -13.23
C THR A 28 -29.17 28.12 -13.97
N GLY A 29 -29.93 27.04 -13.91
CA GLY A 29 -31.36 27.01 -14.23
C GLY A 29 -32.14 26.67 -12.97
N THR A 30 -32.79 27.67 -12.39
CA THR A 30 -33.83 27.52 -11.37
C THR A 30 -35.17 27.39 -12.09
N GLU A 31 -35.87 26.27 -11.92
CA GLU A 31 -37.30 26.13 -12.22
C GLU A 31 -37.85 25.08 -11.24
N SER A 32 -38.45 25.55 -10.15
CA SER A 32 -39.90 25.72 -9.92
C SER A 32 -40.64 24.42 -9.66
N ALA A 33 -41.33 24.39 -8.52
CA ALA A 33 -42.07 23.27 -7.99
C ALA A 33 -43.35 22.98 -8.79
N ALA A 34 -43.65 21.70 -8.98
CA ALA A 34 -45.01 21.21 -9.15
C ALA A 34 -45.15 19.87 -8.43
N ALA A 35 -45.92 19.90 -7.35
CA ALA A 35 -46.37 18.71 -6.64
C ALA A 35 -47.30 17.90 -7.57
N SER A 36 -46.99 16.62 -7.78
CA SER A 36 -47.91 15.66 -8.36
C SER A 36 -48.01 14.47 -7.41
N SER A 37 -49.16 14.37 -6.76
CA SER A 37 -49.56 13.30 -5.85
C SER A 37 -49.64 11.97 -6.61
N ALA A 38 -48.75 11.04 -6.25
CA ALA A 38 -48.83 9.65 -6.70
C ALA A 38 -49.87 8.86 -5.87
N PRO A 39 -50.64 7.95 -6.48
CA PRO A 39 -51.58 7.10 -5.75
C PRO A 39 -50.84 6.08 -4.89
N ALA A 40 -51.39 5.81 -3.71
CA ALA A 40 -50.89 4.82 -2.77
C ALA A 40 -50.92 3.42 -3.41
N THR A 41 -49.73 2.89 -3.72
CA THR A 41 -49.55 1.52 -4.17
C THR A 41 -49.66 0.57 -2.98
N THR A 42 -50.60 -0.36 -3.07
CA THR A 42 -50.84 -1.46 -2.14
C THR A 42 -49.54 -2.20 -1.82
N ALA A 43 -49.27 -2.42 -0.53
CA ALA A 43 -48.11 -3.17 -0.06
C ALA A 43 -48.11 -4.60 -0.63
N ALA A 44 -47.10 -4.93 -1.43
CA ALA A 44 -46.87 -6.29 -1.90
C ALA A 44 -46.46 -7.20 -0.73
N PRO A 45 -46.93 -8.46 -0.68
CA PRO A 45 -46.57 -9.40 0.37
C PRO A 45 -45.06 -9.67 0.39
N ALA A 46 -44.50 -9.79 1.60
CA ALA A 46 -43.08 -10.06 1.81
C ALA A 46 -42.66 -11.36 1.09
N PRO A 47 -41.51 -11.38 0.39
CA PRO A 47 -41.03 -12.58 -0.27
C PRO A 47 -40.76 -13.68 0.78
N PRO A 48 -41.05 -14.95 0.48
CA PRO A 48 -40.79 -16.06 1.38
C PRO A 48 -39.30 -16.14 1.72
N PRO A 49 -38.93 -16.64 2.92
CA PRO A 49 -37.54 -16.75 3.33
C PRO A 49 -36.76 -17.60 2.33
N SER A 50 -35.78 -16.96 1.68
CA SER A 50 -34.90 -17.62 0.72
C SER A 50 -34.17 -18.78 1.38
N LYS A 51 -34.22 -19.95 0.74
CA LYS A 51 -33.53 -21.17 1.12
C LYS A 51 -32.05 -20.85 1.43
N PRO A 52 -31.45 -21.41 2.51
CA PRO A 52 -30.05 -21.16 2.84
C PRO A 52 -29.16 -21.44 1.63
N ALA A 53 -28.30 -20.48 1.28
CA ALA A 53 -27.37 -20.64 0.18
C ALA A 53 -26.50 -21.90 0.42
N PRO A 54 -26.21 -22.68 -0.63
CA PRO A 54 -25.33 -23.84 -0.52
C PRO A 54 -24.00 -23.42 0.11
N LYS A 55 -23.52 -24.19 1.08
CA LYS A 55 -22.21 -23.98 1.71
C LYS A 55 -21.15 -24.12 0.61
N ALA A 56 -20.39 -23.05 0.35
CA ALA A 56 -19.36 -23.05 -0.67
C ALA A 56 -18.32 -24.15 -0.39
N GLU A 57 -17.95 -24.90 -1.42
CA GLU A 57 -16.92 -25.93 -1.32
C GLU A 57 -15.56 -25.32 -0.96
N PRO A 58 -14.72 -26.01 -0.16
CA PRO A 58 -13.37 -25.54 0.15
C PRO A 58 -12.54 -25.35 -1.13
N LEU A 59 -11.95 -24.17 -1.29
CA LEU A 59 -11.06 -23.89 -2.41
C LEU A 59 -9.78 -24.73 -2.29
N LYS A 60 -9.38 -25.38 -3.39
CA LYS A 60 -8.15 -26.18 -3.43
C LYS A 60 -6.91 -25.26 -3.35
N PRO A 61 -5.85 -25.67 -2.62
CA PRO A 61 -4.56 -24.99 -2.68
C PRO A 61 -4.01 -24.96 -4.11
N ARG A 62 -3.21 -23.93 -4.42
CA ARG A 62 -2.51 -23.81 -5.69
C ARG A 62 -1.02 -24.10 -5.52
N ASP A 63 -0.43 -24.69 -6.55
CA ASP A 63 0.98 -25.11 -6.57
C ASP A 63 1.94 -23.95 -6.89
N ASP A 64 1.41 -22.83 -7.37
CA ASP A 64 2.21 -21.69 -7.84
C ASP A 64 2.34 -20.55 -6.82
N CYS A 65 2.03 -20.81 -5.55
CA CYS A 65 2.26 -19.89 -4.43
C CYS A 65 3.74 -19.49 -4.33
N PRO A 66 4.07 -18.27 -3.85
CA PRO A 66 5.44 -17.89 -3.56
C PRO A 66 6.12 -18.86 -2.57
N GLU A 67 7.45 -18.94 -2.64
CA GLU A 67 8.23 -19.84 -1.78
C GLU A 67 7.93 -19.59 -0.28
N GLY A 68 7.78 -20.67 0.48
CA GLY A 68 7.44 -20.60 1.90
C GLY A 68 5.99 -20.20 2.19
N SER A 69 5.10 -20.24 1.19
CA SER A 69 3.66 -19.99 1.36
C SER A 69 2.81 -21.05 0.70
N ALA A 70 1.57 -21.20 1.18
CA ALA A 70 0.60 -22.13 0.64
C ALA A 70 -0.83 -21.58 0.80
N GLY A 71 -1.75 -22.08 -0.03
CA GLY A 71 -3.17 -21.76 0.08
C GLY A 71 -3.86 -21.60 -1.27
N PRO A 72 -5.15 -21.25 -1.29
CA PRO A 72 -5.90 -21.00 -2.54
C PRO A 72 -5.43 -19.75 -3.29
N GLY A 73 -4.75 -18.82 -2.63
CA GLY A 73 -4.26 -17.56 -3.22
C GLY A 73 -5.33 -16.51 -3.53
N THR A 74 -6.57 -16.68 -3.12
CA THR A 74 -7.61 -15.66 -3.31
C THR A 74 -7.47 -14.52 -2.31
N PHE A 75 -8.19 -13.41 -2.50
CA PHE A 75 -8.14 -12.30 -1.53
C PHE A 75 -8.53 -12.72 -0.10
N LYS A 76 -9.53 -13.62 0.03
CA LYS A 76 -10.01 -14.11 1.33
C LYS A 76 -9.12 -15.20 1.91
N GLN A 77 -8.46 -15.99 1.04
CA GLN A 77 -7.58 -17.08 1.41
C GLN A 77 -6.30 -16.98 0.56
N PRO A 78 -5.40 -16.04 0.89
CA PRO A 78 -4.20 -15.80 0.10
C PRO A 78 -3.23 -16.98 0.19
N CYS A 79 -2.12 -16.92 -0.55
CA CYS A 79 -0.98 -17.77 -0.27
C CYS A 79 -0.36 -17.27 1.03
N ASP A 80 -0.67 -17.96 2.13
CA ASP A 80 -0.22 -17.61 3.47
C ASP A 80 1.19 -18.15 3.69
N ALA A 81 2.13 -17.22 3.87
CA ALA A 81 3.49 -17.48 4.31
C ALA A 81 3.56 -17.50 5.84
N LYS A 82 4.68 -18.03 6.33
CA LYS A 82 5.01 -18.11 7.76
C LYS A 82 6.43 -17.65 8.05
N GLY A 83 6.69 -17.34 9.32
CA GLY A 83 7.99 -16.95 9.81
C GLY A 83 8.50 -15.65 9.17
N ASP A 84 9.74 -15.66 8.72
CA ASP A 84 10.45 -14.49 8.21
C ASP A 84 10.37 -14.32 6.68
N ALA A 85 9.53 -15.10 6.01
CA ALA A 85 9.35 -15.06 4.57
C ALA A 85 8.89 -13.65 4.12
N ARG A 86 9.66 -13.04 3.22
CA ARG A 86 9.41 -11.70 2.68
C ARG A 86 9.36 -11.73 1.17
N ILE A 87 8.29 -11.17 0.61
CA ILE A 87 8.15 -11.02 -0.84
C ILE A 87 8.76 -9.74 -1.39
N MET A 88 9.25 -8.86 -0.50
CA MET A 88 9.85 -7.59 -0.85
C MET A 88 10.84 -7.14 0.22
N ASP A 89 11.96 -6.59 -0.21
CA ASP A 89 12.85 -5.83 0.66
C ASP A 89 12.35 -4.40 0.77
N VAL A 90 12.34 -3.87 1.99
CA VAL A 90 11.96 -2.48 2.27
C VAL A 90 13.00 -1.87 3.19
N LYS A 91 13.69 -0.84 2.73
CA LYS A 91 14.74 -0.15 3.48
C LYS A 91 14.47 1.34 3.53
N TRP A 92 14.33 1.89 4.73
CA TRP A 92 14.24 3.35 4.88
C TRP A 92 15.54 4.01 4.43
N THR A 93 15.42 5.08 3.64
CA THR A 93 16.56 5.80 3.05
C THR A 93 17.16 6.85 3.98
N LYS A 94 16.69 6.92 5.24
CA LYS A 94 16.97 8.00 6.20
C LYS A 94 16.47 9.39 5.78
N LYS A 95 15.66 9.45 4.72
CA LYS A 95 15.04 10.69 4.24
C LYS A 95 13.58 10.76 4.67
N ILE A 96 13.18 11.95 5.13
CA ILE A 96 11.79 12.29 5.41
C ILE A 96 11.52 13.61 4.69
N SER A 97 10.65 13.55 3.69
CA SER A 97 10.16 14.72 2.95
C SER A 97 8.84 15.20 3.55
N ASP A 98 8.27 16.29 3.02
CA ASP A 98 6.93 16.73 3.44
C ASP A 98 5.84 15.72 3.09
N ALA A 99 6.07 14.88 2.07
CA ALA A 99 5.20 13.76 1.74
C ALA A 99 5.33 12.56 2.71
N GLY A 100 6.39 12.52 3.53
CA GLY A 100 6.67 11.43 4.47
C GLY A 100 8.03 10.75 4.28
N PRO A 101 8.29 9.64 5.02
CA PRO A 101 9.51 8.86 4.93
C PRO A 101 9.65 8.15 3.59
N THR A 102 10.88 8.13 3.07
CA THR A 102 11.19 7.53 1.78
C THR A 102 11.92 6.19 1.94
N PHE A 103 11.48 5.18 1.21
CA PHE A 103 11.98 3.81 1.26
C PHE A 103 12.52 3.37 -0.09
N SER A 104 13.64 2.65 -0.08
CA SER A 104 14.06 1.82 -1.20
C SER A 104 13.36 0.47 -1.07
N VAL A 105 12.62 0.07 -2.09
CA VAL A 105 11.92 -1.21 -2.15
C VAL A 105 12.44 -2.06 -3.29
N GLN A 106 12.46 -3.38 -3.10
CA GLN A 106 12.80 -4.34 -4.14
C GLN A 106 11.83 -5.53 -4.13
N SER A 107 11.22 -5.82 -5.28
CA SER A 107 10.38 -7.03 -5.43
C SER A 107 11.25 -8.28 -5.39
N LYS A 108 10.86 -9.28 -4.58
CA LYS A 108 11.38 -10.66 -4.67
C LYS A 108 10.40 -11.61 -5.36
N ALA A 109 9.24 -11.10 -5.78
CA ALA A 109 8.23 -11.90 -6.44
C ALA A 109 8.69 -12.32 -7.85
N LYS A 110 8.29 -13.51 -8.26
CA LYS A 110 8.44 -13.99 -9.65
C LYS A 110 7.33 -13.46 -10.58
N LYS A 111 6.34 -12.76 -10.03
CA LYS A 111 5.17 -12.22 -10.72
C LYS A 111 5.08 -10.71 -10.52
N VAL A 112 4.33 -10.05 -11.40
CA VAL A 112 4.08 -8.60 -11.32
C VAL A 112 3.17 -8.31 -10.13
N ILE A 113 3.57 -7.37 -9.28
CA ILE A 113 2.80 -6.88 -8.14
C ILE A 113 2.06 -5.61 -8.56
N LEU A 114 0.77 -5.50 -8.22
CA LEU A 114 -0.06 -4.32 -8.52
C LEU A 114 -0.55 -3.61 -7.26
N PHE A 115 -0.78 -4.36 -6.19
CA PHE A 115 -1.33 -3.86 -4.94
C PHE A 115 -0.50 -4.36 -3.77
N GLY A 116 -0.43 -3.60 -2.69
CA GLY A 116 0.27 -4.03 -1.48
C GLY A 116 -0.37 -3.52 -0.20
N ALA A 117 -0.05 -4.21 0.90
CA ALA A 117 -0.21 -3.73 2.25
C ALA A 117 1.16 -3.68 2.93
N ILE A 118 1.68 -2.49 3.18
CA ILE A 118 2.89 -2.30 3.99
C ILE A 118 2.52 -1.90 5.41
N VAL A 119 3.30 -2.37 6.37
CA VAL A 119 3.23 -1.94 7.76
C VAL A 119 4.54 -1.26 8.13
N VAL A 120 4.47 -0.07 8.73
CA VAL A 120 5.62 0.76 9.08
C VAL A 120 5.72 0.93 10.59
N TYR A 121 6.93 0.73 11.10
CA TYR A 121 7.31 0.78 12.51
C TYR A 121 8.33 1.89 12.74
N PHE A 122 8.27 2.50 13.92
CA PHE A 122 9.16 3.58 14.35
C PHE A 122 9.87 3.16 15.62
N TYR A 123 11.16 3.47 15.73
CA TYR A 123 11.96 3.12 16.87
C TYR A 123 12.82 4.30 17.31
N ASP A 124 13.06 4.39 18.61
CA ASP A 124 14.04 5.31 19.18
C ASP A 124 15.48 4.78 19.03
N LYS A 125 16.42 5.52 19.62
CA LYS A 125 17.85 5.22 19.61
C LYS A 125 18.18 3.89 20.31
N ASP A 126 17.41 3.52 21.32
CA ASP A 126 17.59 2.27 22.09
C ASP A 126 16.92 1.07 21.39
N GLY A 127 16.20 1.33 20.29
CA GLY A 127 15.49 0.31 19.52
C GLY A 127 14.13 -0.07 20.11
N LYS A 128 13.61 0.72 21.04
CA LYS A 128 12.24 0.56 21.54
C LYS A 128 11.26 1.09 20.50
N GLN A 129 10.19 0.32 20.27
CA GLN A 129 9.13 0.70 19.35
C GLN A 129 8.35 1.90 19.90
N LEU A 130 8.14 2.90 19.06
CA LEU A 130 7.43 4.12 19.38
C LEU A 130 5.96 4.02 18.96
N GLU A 131 5.10 4.65 19.75
CA GLU A 131 3.71 4.87 19.38
C GLU A 131 3.59 6.10 18.48
N LEU A 132 2.73 6.01 17.47
CA LEU A 132 2.41 7.11 16.57
C LEU A 132 0.96 7.54 16.75
N LYS A 133 0.74 8.84 16.57
CA LYS A 133 -0.60 9.45 16.61
C LYS A 133 -1.07 9.73 15.19
N VAL A 134 -2.23 9.18 14.83
CA VAL A 134 -2.85 9.33 13.50
C VAL A 134 -4.28 9.77 13.69
N GLY A 135 -4.51 11.07 13.53
CA GLY A 135 -5.73 11.71 14.02
C GLY A 135 -5.83 11.58 15.54
N ASP A 136 -6.95 11.07 16.03
CA ASP A 136 -7.19 10.86 17.46
C ASP A 136 -6.76 9.48 17.96
N LYS A 137 -6.20 8.63 17.08
CA LYS A 137 -5.81 7.26 17.42
C LYS A 137 -4.31 7.17 17.67
N THR A 138 -3.96 6.47 18.75
CA THR A 138 -2.60 6.02 19.01
C THR A 138 -2.47 4.57 18.58
N GLN A 139 -1.39 4.25 17.88
CA GLN A 139 -1.09 2.89 17.42
C GLN A 139 0.42 2.68 17.37
N LYS A 140 0.87 1.42 17.40
CA LYS A 140 2.31 1.07 17.39
C LYS A 140 2.89 0.86 15.99
N LYS A 141 2.04 0.82 14.97
CA LYS A 141 2.42 0.70 13.57
C LYS A 141 1.44 1.41 12.65
N GLN A 142 1.91 1.94 11.52
CA GLN A 142 1.05 2.47 10.46
C GLN A 142 0.89 1.41 9.37
N ARG A 143 -0.35 0.99 9.10
CA ARG A 143 -0.66 0.14 7.95
C ARG A 143 -1.08 0.99 6.75
N CYS A 144 -0.61 0.61 5.57
CA CYS A 144 -0.90 1.28 4.31
C CYS A 144 -1.30 0.24 3.27
N THR A 145 -2.53 0.31 2.82
CA THR A 145 -3.10 -0.64 1.85
C THR A 145 -3.50 0.11 0.59
N GLY A 146 -3.27 -0.45 -0.58
CA GLY A 146 -3.65 0.23 -1.82
C GLY A 146 -2.79 -0.13 -3.01
N ARG A 147 -2.96 0.67 -4.06
CA ARG A 147 -1.94 0.87 -5.10
C ARG A 147 -0.83 1.75 -4.51
N ILE A 148 -0.06 1.16 -3.61
CA ILE A 148 1.03 1.84 -2.89
C ILE A 148 2.30 1.99 -3.73
N PHE A 149 2.35 1.29 -4.86
CA PHE A 149 3.36 1.44 -5.90
C PHE A 149 2.83 2.46 -6.91
N ALA A 150 3.68 3.36 -7.42
CA ALA A 150 3.32 4.34 -8.45
C ALA A 150 3.12 3.68 -9.84
N GLY A 151 2.38 2.56 -9.89
CA GLY A 151 2.29 1.65 -11.02
C GLY A 151 2.28 0.19 -10.56
N VAL A 152 2.82 -0.68 -11.40
CA VAL A 152 3.13 -2.07 -11.04
C VAL A 152 4.59 -2.20 -10.61
N MET A 153 4.90 -3.21 -9.82
CA MET A 153 6.27 -3.64 -9.56
C MET A 153 6.54 -4.97 -10.25
N LYS A 154 7.44 -4.96 -11.21
CA LYS A 154 7.91 -6.15 -11.93
C LYS A 154 8.79 -7.02 -11.04
N PRO A 155 9.00 -8.30 -11.43
CA PRO A 155 9.98 -9.16 -10.75
C PRO A 155 11.35 -8.49 -10.64
N ASN A 156 11.96 -8.55 -9.45
CA ASN A 156 13.28 -7.97 -9.14
C ASN A 156 13.41 -6.44 -9.31
N GLU A 157 12.32 -5.74 -9.60
CA GLU A 157 12.33 -4.28 -9.77
C GLU A 157 12.66 -3.58 -8.44
N LYS A 158 13.48 -2.53 -8.54
CA LYS A 158 13.81 -1.61 -7.44
C LYS A 158 13.14 -0.27 -7.67
N ALA A 159 12.55 0.28 -6.62
CA ALA A 159 11.96 1.61 -6.66
C ALA A 159 12.29 2.39 -5.38
N THR A 160 12.20 3.71 -5.45
CA THR A 160 12.21 4.58 -4.28
C THR A 160 10.82 5.16 -4.10
N LEU A 161 10.18 4.87 -2.97
CA LEU A 161 8.78 5.19 -2.72
C LEU A 161 8.61 5.96 -1.42
N THR A 162 7.65 6.88 -1.42
CA THR A 162 7.08 7.47 -0.21
C THR A 162 5.66 6.96 -0.09
N PHE A 163 5.32 6.34 1.03
CA PHE A 163 3.98 5.82 1.25
C PHE A 163 3.09 6.93 1.82
N SER A 164 2.14 7.43 1.03
CA SER A 164 1.33 8.63 1.33
C SER A 164 0.49 8.56 2.63
N CYS A 165 0.20 7.36 3.10
CA CYS A 165 -0.41 7.06 4.40
C CYS A 165 0.48 7.41 5.61
N VAL A 166 1.81 7.45 5.44
CA VAL A 166 2.79 7.80 6.48
C VAL A 166 3.25 9.23 6.22
N LYS A 167 2.51 10.19 6.75
CA LYS A 167 2.87 11.61 6.64
C LYS A 167 4.04 11.93 7.56
N LYS A 168 4.75 13.01 7.26
CA LYS A 168 5.81 13.55 8.13
C LYS A 168 5.30 13.81 9.56
N SER A 169 4.07 14.31 9.71
CA SER A 169 3.43 14.54 11.02
C SER A 169 3.09 13.27 11.80
N HIS A 170 3.12 12.09 11.17
CA HIS A 170 2.92 10.81 11.86
C HIS A 170 4.22 10.25 12.44
N VAL A 171 5.38 10.81 12.06
CA VAL A 171 6.68 10.34 12.55
C VAL A 171 6.85 10.82 14.00
N PRO A 172 6.91 9.91 15.00
CA PRO A 172 7.05 10.31 16.39
C PRO A 172 8.37 11.06 16.63
N GLU A 173 8.34 12.01 17.57
CA GLU A 173 9.56 12.62 18.07
C GLU A 173 10.49 11.55 18.67
N GLY A 174 11.80 11.72 18.48
CA GLY A 174 12.79 10.74 18.93
C GLY A 174 12.97 9.52 18.01
N THR A 175 12.27 9.45 16.87
CA THR A 175 12.49 8.40 15.87
C THR A 175 13.92 8.42 15.33
N GLU A 176 14.66 7.33 15.56
CA GLU A 176 16.00 7.08 15.03
C GLU A 176 15.98 6.05 13.89
N THR A 177 15.00 5.14 13.89
CA THR A 177 14.88 4.09 12.86
C THR A 177 13.44 3.92 12.43
N ILE A 178 13.22 3.80 11.12
CA ILE A 178 11.94 3.44 10.51
C ILE A 178 12.13 2.14 9.75
N GLU A 179 11.26 1.16 10.00
CA GLU A 179 11.26 -0.12 9.30
C GLU A 179 9.92 -0.36 8.63
N GLY A 180 9.93 -1.00 7.47
CA GLY A 180 8.72 -1.36 6.73
C GLY A 180 8.70 -2.85 6.43
N GLU A 181 7.52 -3.46 6.48
CA GLU A 181 7.31 -4.86 6.11
C GLU A 181 6.14 -4.94 5.13
N MET A 182 6.36 -5.57 3.97
CA MET A 182 5.28 -5.83 3.02
C MET A 182 4.49 -7.05 3.49
N GLN A 183 3.42 -6.81 4.24
CA GLN A 183 2.57 -7.86 4.82
C GLN A 183 1.75 -8.60 3.77
N MET A 184 1.30 -7.91 2.73
CA MET A 184 0.45 -8.50 1.68
C MET A 184 0.78 -7.90 0.32
N VAL A 185 0.67 -8.70 -0.73
CA VAL A 185 0.70 -8.23 -2.12
C VAL A 185 -0.44 -8.86 -2.93
N GLY A 186 -0.96 -8.10 -3.88
CA GLY A 186 -1.86 -8.58 -4.92
C GLY A 186 -1.15 -8.55 -6.27
N PHE A 187 -1.22 -9.65 -6.99
CA PHE A 187 -0.54 -9.81 -8.27
C PHE A 187 -1.38 -9.30 -9.44
N ALA A 188 -0.70 -9.08 -10.56
CA ALA A 188 -1.30 -8.84 -11.86
C ALA A 188 -1.04 -10.01 -12.81
N ASP A 189 -1.88 -10.11 -13.84
CA ASP A 189 -1.60 -10.95 -15.01
C ASP A 189 -0.49 -10.33 -15.89
N ALA A 190 -0.14 -11.03 -16.97
CA ALA A 190 0.87 -10.57 -17.92
C ALA A 190 0.51 -9.24 -18.61
N SER A 191 -0.78 -8.88 -18.65
CA SER A 191 -1.26 -7.60 -19.18
C SER A 191 -1.29 -6.49 -18.12
N GLY A 192 -0.83 -6.76 -16.90
CA GLY A 192 -0.81 -5.79 -15.80
C GLY A 192 -2.19 -5.56 -15.15
N LYS A 193 -3.19 -6.38 -15.47
CA LYS A 193 -4.53 -6.28 -14.88
C LYS A 193 -4.58 -7.06 -13.56
N LYS A 194 -5.42 -6.56 -12.64
CA LYS A 194 -5.62 -7.17 -11.32
C LYS A 194 -6.14 -8.61 -11.48
N THR A 195 -5.52 -9.55 -10.77
CA THR A 195 -6.02 -10.92 -10.63
C THR A 195 -6.49 -11.18 -9.20
N ASP A 196 -7.31 -12.20 -8.99
CA ASP A 196 -7.59 -12.72 -7.65
C ASP A 196 -6.46 -13.67 -7.21
N TYR A 197 -5.26 -13.09 -7.10
CA TYR A 197 -4.07 -13.76 -6.64
C TYR A 197 -3.31 -12.90 -5.64
N TYR A 198 -3.21 -13.39 -4.40
CA TYR A 198 -2.63 -12.69 -3.27
C TYR A 198 -1.65 -13.56 -2.50
N TRP A 199 -0.66 -12.90 -1.91
CA TRP A 199 0.25 -13.46 -0.92
C TRP A 199 0.18 -12.64 0.36
N ARG A 200 0.30 -13.28 1.51
CA ARG A 200 0.31 -12.63 2.82
C ARG A 200 1.27 -13.32 3.78
N ASN A 201 1.92 -12.54 4.65
CA ASN A 201 2.57 -13.04 5.85
C ASN A 201 2.21 -12.13 7.03
N ASP A 202 1.43 -12.65 7.97
CA ASP A 202 1.03 -11.92 9.18
C ASP A 202 2.11 -11.97 10.27
N ASP A 203 3.00 -12.97 10.23
CA ASP A 203 4.03 -13.19 11.26
C ASP A 203 5.08 -12.06 11.25
N ILE A 204 5.36 -11.45 10.09
CA ILE A 204 6.29 -10.31 9.96
C ILE A 204 5.68 -8.97 10.41
N ALA A 205 4.37 -8.94 10.69
CA ALA A 205 3.63 -7.72 10.99
C ALA A 205 2.90 -7.71 12.36
N PRO A 206 3.53 -8.14 13.48
CA PRO A 206 2.91 -8.11 14.80
C PRO A 206 2.67 -6.66 15.28
N GLU A 207 1.82 -6.46 16.29
CA GLU A 207 1.66 -5.14 16.94
C GLU A 207 2.94 -4.71 17.64
N ASP A 208 3.46 -5.59 18.51
CA ASP A 208 4.74 -5.43 19.17
C ASP A 208 5.81 -6.13 18.34
N ARG A 209 6.70 -5.34 17.75
CA ARG A 209 7.77 -5.82 16.88
C ARG A 209 9.11 -5.29 17.38
N PRO A 210 10.06 -6.14 17.77
CA PRO A 210 11.40 -5.67 18.08
C PRO A 210 12.07 -5.10 16.82
N LYS A 211 12.95 -4.11 17.01
CA LYS A 211 13.78 -3.57 15.92
C LYS A 211 14.55 -4.70 15.21
N GLY A 212 14.55 -4.68 13.88
CA GLY A 212 15.07 -5.75 13.03
C GLY A 212 14.03 -6.82 12.64
N GLY A 213 12.84 -6.83 13.26
CA GLY A 213 11.74 -7.71 12.91
C GLY A 213 11.94 -9.18 13.22
N VAL A 214 11.06 -10.01 12.65
CA VAL A 214 11.16 -11.48 12.74
C VAL A 214 12.40 -11.93 11.98
N LYS A 215 13.29 -12.61 12.69
CA LYS A 215 14.50 -13.23 12.15
C LYS A 215 14.19 -14.63 11.64
N ALA A 216 14.93 -15.07 10.62
CA ALA A 216 14.97 -16.47 10.25
C ALA A 216 15.24 -17.31 11.49
N ALA A 217 14.45 -18.36 11.72
CA ALA A 217 14.89 -19.42 12.60
C ALA A 217 16.22 -19.94 12.03
N ALA A 218 17.24 -20.05 12.87
CA ALA A 218 18.51 -20.68 12.44
C ALA A 218 18.16 -22.07 11.92
N LYS A 219 18.43 -22.30 10.62
CA LYS A 219 18.26 -23.60 9.98
C LYS A 219 19.39 -24.53 10.37
#